data_AF-A0A962G4Q4-F1
#
_entry.id   AF-A0A962G4Q4-F1
#
_cell.length_a   1.000
_cell.length_b   1.000
_cell.length_c   1.000
_cell.angle_alpha   90.00
_cell.angle_beta   90.00
_cell.angle_gamma   90.00
#
_symmetry.space_group_name_H-M   'P 1'
#
loop_
_entity.id
_entity.type
_entity.pdbx_description
1 polymer ?
#
loop_
_entity_poly.entity_id
_entity_poly.type
_entity_poly.pdbx_seq_one_letter_code
_entity_poly.pdbx_strand_id
1 'polypeptide(L)'
;ADDVLDYTADEAALGKHLGADLAEGKATLPLIHALGHANADRRQRLREIIERGTIDAMPEVLDAIVASDSVAYSHSRALHYASKAEAALQSLPDNEWTAALRGLARYAIVRSN
;
A
#
# COMPACT_ATOMS: atom_id res chain seq x y z
N ALA A 1 1.24 -1.12 -11.21
CA ALA A 1 1.42 -1.04 -9.75
C ALA A 1 1.87 0.38 -9.47
N ASP A 2 1.02 1.14 -8.79
CA ASP A 2 1.25 2.54 -8.39
C ASP A 2 2.43 2.57 -7.41
N ASP A 3 3.17 3.69 -7.35
CA ASP A 3 4.45 3.92 -6.65
C ASP A 3 4.36 3.88 -5.10
N VAL A 4 3.60 2.91 -4.57
CA VAL A 4 3.10 2.75 -3.20
C VAL A 4 4.03 1.91 -2.32
N LEU A 5 5.12 1.34 -2.87
CA LEU A 5 6.02 0.48 -2.09
C LEU A 5 7.23 1.21 -1.47
N ASP A 6 7.39 2.51 -1.74
CA ASP A 6 8.44 3.36 -1.14
C ASP A 6 7.98 4.08 0.15
N TYR A 7 6.98 3.56 0.86
CA TYR A 7 6.54 4.12 2.15
C TYR A 7 7.53 3.94 3.31
N THR A 8 8.72 3.43 3.06
CA THR A 8 9.62 2.91 4.10
C THR A 8 10.70 3.89 4.58
N ALA A 9 10.76 5.14 4.10
CA ALA A 9 11.85 6.04 4.50
C ALA A 9 11.47 7.45 4.96
N ASP A 10 10.29 8.00 4.59
CA ASP A 10 9.96 9.39 4.90
C ASP A 10 8.44 9.60 5.09
N GLU A 11 8.02 10.03 6.28
CA GLU A 11 6.64 10.39 6.60
C GLU A 11 6.11 11.52 5.70
N ALA A 12 6.97 12.45 5.27
CA ALA A 12 6.60 13.53 4.37
C ALA A 12 6.30 13.00 2.96
N ALA A 13 7.10 12.05 2.47
CA ALA A 13 6.85 11.39 1.19
C ALA A 13 5.56 10.57 1.24
N LEU A 14 5.38 9.76 2.29
CA LEU A 14 4.15 9.00 2.54
C LEU A 14 2.92 9.93 2.56
N GLY A 15 2.99 11.06 3.26
CA GLY A 15 1.92 12.06 3.30
C GLY A 15 1.58 12.65 1.94
N LYS A 16 2.60 12.97 1.13
CA LYS A 16 2.41 13.50 -0.22
C LYS A 16 1.73 12.48 -1.15
N HIS A 17 2.19 11.23 -1.15
CA HIS A 17 1.61 10.17 -1.96
C HIS A 17 0.16 9.87 -1.56
N LEU A 18 -0.08 9.76 -0.25
CA LEU A 18 -1.43 9.53 0.27
C LEU A 18 -2.37 10.69 -0.05
N GLY A 19 -1.89 11.94 0.02
CA GLY A 19 -2.67 13.11 -0.36
C GLY A 19 -3.06 13.09 -1.84
N ALA A 20 -2.16 12.68 -2.74
CA ALA A 20 -2.46 12.53 -4.16
C ALA A 20 -3.49 11.42 -4.42
N ASP A 21 -3.31 10.24 -3.82
CA ASP A 21 -4.25 9.13 -3.92
C ASP A 21 -5.66 9.53 -3.48
N LEU A 22 -5.76 10.24 -2.35
CA LEU A 22 -7.03 10.72 -1.81
C LEU A 22 -7.68 11.79 -2.71
N ALA A 23 -6.90 12.71 -3.29
CA ALA A 23 -7.40 13.69 -4.24
C ALA A 23 -7.97 13.03 -5.51
N GLU A 24 -7.46 11.86 -5.90
CA GLU A 24 -7.98 11.02 -6.98
C GLU A 24 -9.13 10.09 -6.54
N GLY A 25 -9.54 10.13 -5.27
CA GLY A 25 -10.60 9.28 -4.72
C GLY A 25 -10.17 7.83 -4.47
N LYS A 26 -8.85 7.55 -4.44
CA LYS A 26 -8.29 6.22 -4.21
C LYS A 26 -7.97 6.02 -2.73
N ALA A 27 -8.67 5.08 -2.10
CA ALA A 27 -8.26 4.56 -0.80
C ALA A 27 -7.28 3.40 -1.00
N THR A 28 -6.01 3.60 -0.66
CA THR A 28 -4.97 2.56 -0.79
C THR A 28 -4.97 1.60 0.40
N LEU A 29 -4.27 0.48 0.23
CA LEU A 29 -4.24 -0.61 1.23
C LEU A 29 -3.79 -0.18 2.64
N PRO A 30 -2.78 0.71 2.82
CA PRO A 30 -2.43 1.19 4.15
C PRO A 30 -3.60 1.89 4.85
N LEU A 31 -4.35 2.72 4.12
CA LEU A 31 -5.49 3.44 4.68
C LEU A 31 -6.65 2.50 5.04
N ILE A 32 -6.95 1.54 4.16
CA ILE A 32 -7.97 0.52 4.40
C ILE A 32 -7.63 -0.30 5.66
N HIS A 33 -6.36 -0.68 5.82
CA HIS A 33 -5.88 -1.41 6.98
C HIS A 33 -6.00 -0.57 8.27
N ALA A 34 -5.57 0.69 8.24
CA ALA A 34 -5.67 1.62 9.36
C ALA A 34 -7.12 1.84 9.82
N LEU A 35 -8.03 2.04 8.86
CA LEU A 35 -9.47 2.11 9.13
C LEU A 35 -10.01 0.83 9.77
N GLY A 36 -9.49 -0.33 9.38
CA GLY A 36 -9.84 -1.64 9.97
C GLY A 36 -9.47 -1.74 11.46
N HIS A 37 -8.31 -1.19 11.83
CA HIS A 37 -7.70 -1.32 13.16
C HIS A 37 -8.03 -0.17 14.13
N ALA A 38 -8.56 0.95 13.63
CA ALA A 38 -8.99 2.08 14.46
C ALA A 38 -10.19 1.72 15.36
N ASN A 39 -10.27 2.29 16.56
CA ASN A 39 -11.49 2.22 17.38
C ASN A 39 -12.67 2.96 16.70
N ALA A 40 -13.88 2.85 17.26
CA ALA A 40 -15.08 3.41 16.63
C ALA A 40 -14.96 4.92 16.32
N ASP A 41 -14.53 5.71 17.31
CA ASP A 41 -14.42 7.16 17.20
C ASP A 41 -13.36 7.57 16.17
N ARG A 42 -12.17 6.97 16.26
CA ARG A 42 -11.07 7.23 15.33
C ARG A 42 -11.43 6.82 13.91
N ARG A 43 -12.11 5.68 13.74
CA ARG A 43 -12.58 5.22 12.43
C ARG A 43 -13.60 6.16 11.82
N GLN A 44 -14.53 6.68 12.62
CA GLN A 44 -15.51 7.67 12.17
C GLN A 44 -14.82 8.97 11.75
N ARG A 45 -13.89 9.47 12.57
CA ARG A 45 -13.08 10.65 12.26
C ARG A 45 -12.29 10.48 10.95
N LEU A 46 -11.62 9.36 10.77
CA LEU A 46 -10.86 9.07 9.54
C LEU A 46 -11.76 9.04 8.30
N ARG A 47 -12.97 8.46 8.39
CA ARG A 47 -13.93 8.49 7.28
C ARG A 47 -14.32 9.90 6.89
N GLU A 48 -14.62 10.75 7.87
CA GLU A 48 -14.99 12.15 7.62
C GLU A 48 -13.86 12.93 6.94
N ILE A 49 -12.61 12.71 7.36
CA ILE A 49 -11.43 13.33 6.74
C ILE A 49 -11.31 12.91 5.27
N ILE A 50 -11.48 11.62 4.99
CA ILE A 50 -11.37 11.04 3.65
C ILE A 50 -12.49 11.56 2.74
N GLU A 51 -13.74 11.51 3.20
CA GLU A 51 -14.92 11.93 2.43
C GLU A 51 -14.92 13.43 2.11
N ARG A 52 -14.37 14.25 3.02
CA ARG A 52 -14.30 15.71 2.85
C ARG A 52 -13.02 16.18 2.16
N GLY A 53 -12.04 15.29 1.96
CA GLY A 53 -10.73 15.64 1.39
C GLY A 53 -9.99 16.70 2.21
N THR A 54 -10.09 16.65 3.55
CA THR A 54 -9.52 17.71 4.41
C THR A 54 -8.01 17.54 4.53
N ILE A 55 -7.25 18.25 3.68
CA ILE A 55 -5.79 18.20 3.63
C ILE A 55 -5.15 18.56 4.99
N ASP A 56 -5.73 19.51 5.72
CA ASP A 56 -5.22 19.93 7.03
C ASP A 56 -5.26 18.80 8.08
N ALA A 57 -6.10 17.79 7.87
CA ALA A 57 -6.22 16.63 8.76
C ALA A 57 -5.36 15.43 8.33
N MET A 58 -4.52 15.59 7.29
CA MET A 58 -3.59 14.54 6.85
C MET A 58 -2.66 14.00 7.94
N PRO A 59 -2.15 14.81 8.90
CA PRO A 59 -1.37 14.29 10.02
C PRO A 59 -2.13 13.24 10.85
N GLU A 60 -3.45 13.38 11.03
CA GLU A 60 -4.26 12.40 11.77
C GLU A 60 -4.37 11.06 11.02
N VAL A 61 -4.42 11.13 9.68
CA VAL A 61 -4.44 9.94 8.82
C VAL A 61 -3.09 9.22 8.86
N LEU A 62 -1.99 9.97 8.79
CA LEU A 62 -0.64 9.43 8.90
C LEU A 62 -0.43 8.76 10.26
N ASP A 63 -0.83 9.40 11.35
CA ASP A 63 -0.74 8.81 12.69
C ASP A 63 -1.54 7.50 12.76
N ALA A 64 -2.68 7.41 12.08
CA ALA A 64 -3.47 6.16 12.06
C ALA A 64 -2.77 5.04 11.29
N ILE A 65 -2.12 5.37 10.17
CA ILE A 65 -1.33 4.43 9.38
C ILE A 65 -0.14 3.91 10.17
N VAL A 66 0.59 4.80 10.86
CA VAL A 66 1.75 4.44 11.70
C VAL A 66 1.31 3.61 12.90
N ALA A 67 0.29 4.05 13.65
CA ALA A 67 -0.20 3.36 14.85
C ALA A 67 -0.78 1.96 14.58
N SER A 68 -1.02 1.61 13.31
CA SER A 68 -1.57 0.31 12.91
C SER A 68 -0.59 -0.52 12.08
N ASP A 69 0.69 -0.14 12.01
CA ASP A 69 1.71 -0.82 11.20
C ASP A 69 1.26 -1.05 9.73
N SER A 70 0.43 -0.14 9.21
CA SER A 70 -0.27 -0.35 7.94
C SER A 70 0.66 -0.38 6.73
N VAL A 71 1.81 0.30 6.82
CA VAL A 71 2.86 0.25 5.79
C VAL A 71 3.49 -1.14 5.75
N ALA A 72 3.94 -1.64 6.90
CA ALA A 72 4.52 -2.97 7.02
C ALA A 72 3.52 -4.07 6.60
N TYR A 73 2.26 -3.93 6.99
CA TYR A 73 1.18 -4.80 6.53
C TYR A 73 1.08 -4.80 4.99
N SER A 74 1.02 -3.63 4.36
CA SER A 74 0.87 -3.52 2.91
C SER A 74 2.06 -4.12 2.17
N HIS A 75 3.28 -3.92 2.68
CA HIS A 75 4.48 -4.56 2.16
C HIS A 75 4.42 -6.09 2.29
N SER A 76 3.99 -6.62 3.44
CA SER A 76 3.80 -8.06 3.64
C SER A 76 2.77 -8.67 2.68
N ARG A 77 1.70 -7.94 2.37
CA ARG A 77 0.68 -8.36 1.40
C ARG A 77 1.25 -8.38 -0.01
N ALA A 78 2.05 -7.39 -0.38
CA ALA A 78 2.74 -7.37 -1.67
C ALA A 78 3.64 -8.62 -1.81
N LEU A 79 4.51 -8.87 -0.83
CA LEU A 79 5.37 -10.07 -0.77
C LEU A 79 4.56 -11.37 -0.91
N HIS A 80 3.46 -11.47 -0.18
CA HIS A 80 2.58 -12.63 -0.22
C HIS A 80 2.03 -12.87 -1.64
N TYR A 81 1.56 -11.82 -2.31
CA TYR A 81 1.01 -11.96 -3.67
C TYR A 81 2.09 -12.24 -4.72
N ALA A 82 3.29 -11.67 -4.59
CA ALA A 82 4.42 -12.03 -5.46
C ALA A 82 4.81 -13.49 -5.30
N SER A 83 4.88 -14.00 -4.07
CA SER A 83 5.13 -15.42 -3.81
C SER A 83 4.05 -16.31 -4.43
N LYS A 84 2.77 -15.93 -4.31
CA LYS A 84 1.67 -16.64 -4.97
C LYS A 84 1.78 -16.62 -6.49
N ALA A 85 2.19 -15.50 -7.08
CA ALA A 85 2.42 -15.40 -8.51
C ALA A 85 3.55 -16.33 -8.96
N GLU A 86 4.68 -16.36 -8.25
CA GLU A 86 5.76 -17.30 -8.54
C GLU A 86 5.31 -18.76 -8.43
N ALA A 87 4.55 -19.10 -7.38
CA ALA A 87 4.00 -20.45 -7.19
C ALA A 87 3.07 -20.86 -8.34
N ALA A 88 2.21 -19.95 -8.82
CA ALA A 88 1.32 -20.21 -9.95
C ALA A 88 2.08 -20.46 -11.27
N LEU A 89 3.31 -19.95 -11.40
CA LEU A 89 4.15 -20.14 -12.58
C LEU A 89 5.01 -21.41 -12.52
N GLN A 90 4.97 -22.18 -11.42
CA GLN A 90 5.79 -23.39 -11.26
C GLN A 90 5.40 -24.52 -12.22
N SER A 91 4.12 -24.62 -12.60
CA SER A 91 3.63 -25.67 -13.49
C SER A 91 3.82 -25.36 -14.97
N LEU A 92 4.34 -24.16 -15.31
CA LEU A 92 4.55 -23.77 -16.70
C LEU A 92 5.91 -24.27 -17.21
N PRO A 93 6.04 -24.56 -18.51
CA PRO A 93 7.34 -24.90 -19.10
C PRO A 93 8.37 -23.79 -18.89
N ASP A 94 9.62 -24.17 -18.66
CA ASP A 94 10.73 -23.22 -18.59
C ASP A 94 11.04 -22.69 -20.00
N ASN A 95 10.79 -21.40 -20.20
CA ASN A 95 11.06 -20.64 -21.40
C ASN A 95 11.20 -19.15 -21.05
N GLU A 96 11.55 -18.32 -22.04
CA GLU A 96 11.76 -16.88 -21.85
C GLU A 96 10.52 -16.14 -21.29
N TRP A 97 9.31 -16.60 -21.64
CA TRP A 97 8.06 -15.99 -21.19
C TRP A 97 7.77 -16.28 -19.71
N THR A 98 7.93 -17.54 -19.29
CA THR A 98 7.81 -17.94 -17.88
C THR A 98 8.87 -17.23 -17.03
N ALA A 99 10.09 -17.10 -17.55
CA ALA A 99 11.16 -16.36 -16.88
C ALA A 99 10.82 -14.86 -16.74
N ALA A 100 10.30 -14.23 -17.79
CA ALA A 100 9.87 -12.83 -17.76
C ALA A 100 8.74 -12.59 -16.75
N LEU A 101 7.75 -13.48 -16.67
CA LEU A 101 6.65 -13.38 -15.70
C LEU A 101 7.16 -13.51 -14.25
N ARG A 102 8.10 -14.44 -13.98
CA ARG A 102 8.74 -14.53 -12.65
C ARG A 102 9.55 -13.27 -12.33
N GLY A 103 10.28 -12.74 -13.32
CA GLY A 103 10.99 -11.47 -13.21
C GLY A 103 10.05 -10.32 -12.85
N LEU A 104 8.91 -10.22 -13.51
CA LEU A 104 7.89 -9.20 -13.23
C LEU A 104 7.33 -9.31 -11.81
N ALA A 105 7.04 -10.53 -11.32
CA ALA A 105 6.56 -10.75 -9.96
C ALA A 105 7.56 -10.29 -8.89
N ARG A 106 8.87 -10.53 -9.13
CA ARG A 106 9.96 -10.09 -8.24
C ARG A 106 10.16 -8.58 -8.28
N TYR A 107 10.19 -8.03 -9.49
CA TYR A 107 10.34 -6.60 -9.72
C TYR A 107 9.20 -5.79 -9.08
N ALA A 108 7.99 -6.33 -9.03
CA ALA A 108 6.86 -5.69 -8.38
C ALA A 108 7.04 -5.48 -6.87
N ILE A 109 8.02 -6.14 -6.23
CA ILE A 109 8.32 -6.01 -4.80
C ILE A 109 9.63 -5.26 -4.56
N VAL A 110 10.66 -5.58 -5.33
CA VAL A 110 12.00 -5.01 -5.20
C VAL A 110 12.10 -3.81 -6.15
N ARG A 111 11.53 -2.67 -5.78
CA ARG A 111 11.91 -1.38 -6.36
C ARG A 111 12.83 -0.69 -5.37
N SER A 112 14.08 -0.49 -5.78
CA SER A 112 14.98 0.49 -5.20
C SER A 112 15.27 1.44 -6.34
N ASN A 113 14.80 2.69 -6.24
CA ASN A 113 15.20 3.74 -7.16
C ASN A 113 16.61 4.23 -6.81
#